data_AF-A0A951MTV3-F1
#
_entry.id   AF-A0A951MTV3-F1
#
_cell.length_a   1.000
_cell.length_b   1.000
_cell.length_c   1.000
_cell.angle_alpha   90.00
_cell.angle_beta   90.00
_cell.angle_gamma   90.00
#
_symmetry.space_group_name_H-M   'P 1'
#
loop_
_entity.id
_entity.type
_entity.pdbx_description
1 polymer ?
#
loop_
_entity_poly.entity_id
_entity_poly.type
_entity_poly.pdbx_seq_one_letter_code
_entity_poly.pdbx_strand_id
1 'polypeptide(L)'
;PATVGYAAGATWYINNEPIMVNGRRYVRYGLPRVLGVNEVTRTAEYQGVPVFVEAGAQGTPEVLYIPVRPGCEFQPYQLEVKAGGVRGE
;
A
#
# COMPACT_ATOMS: atom_id res chain seq x y z
N PRO A 1 -0.68 -7.29 17.60
CA PRO A 1 -0.83 -5.87 17.23
C PRO A 1 0.27 -5.52 16.23
N ALA A 2 -0.01 -4.66 15.25
CA ALA A 2 1.05 -4.07 14.44
C ALA A 2 2.05 -3.38 15.39
N THR A 3 3.34 -3.67 15.26
CA THR A 3 4.36 -2.79 15.84
C THR A 3 4.10 -1.43 15.19
N VAL A 4 3.85 -0.39 16.00
CA VAL A 4 3.50 0.96 15.50
C VAL A 4 4.43 1.32 14.34
N GLY A 5 3.86 1.55 13.15
CA GLY A 5 4.60 1.85 11.94
C GLY A 5 4.88 0.69 10.96
N TYR A 6 4.51 -0.56 11.26
CA TYR A 6 4.77 -1.73 10.38
C TYR A 6 3.56 -2.65 10.22
N ALA A 7 3.32 -3.10 8.98
CA ALA A 7 2.18 -3.93 8.63
C ALA A 7 2.28 -5.41 9.06
N ALA A 8 3.47 -5.97 9.32
CA ALA A 8 3.60 -7.40 9.60
C ALA A 8 2.76 -7.92 10.79
N GLY A 9 2.47 -7.07 11.77
CA GLY A 9 1.61 -7.43 12.91
C GLY A 9 0.14 -7.02 12.76
N ALA A 10 -0.22 -6.40 11.64
CA ALA A 10 -1.57 -5.89 11.40
C ALA A 10 -2.48 -7.00 10.87
N THR A 11 -3.68 -7.12 11.44
CA THR A 11 -4.66 -8.17 11.07
C THR A 11 -5.01 -8.12 9.59
N TRP A 12 -5.22 -6.92 9.04
CA TRP A 12 -5.51 -6.74 7.61
C TRP A 12 -4.38 -7.20 6.70
N TYR A 13 -3.12 -7.04 7.13
CA TYR A 13 -1.97 -7.50 6.35
C TYR A 13 -1.85 -9.02 6.39
N ILE A 14 -2.06 -9.61 7.58
CA ILE A 14 -2.02 -11.06 7.81
C ILE A 14 -3.13 -11.77 7.02
N ASN A 15 -4.33 -11.19 7.02
CA ASN A 15 -5.50 -11.74 6.34
C ASN A 15 -5.59 -11.38 4.84
N ASN A 16 -4.59 -10.68 4.30
CA ASN A 16 -4.59 -10.22 2.91
C ASN A 16 -5.78 -9.33 2.55
N GLU A 17 -6.25 -8.55 3.51
CA GLU A 17 -7.38 -7.64 3.35
C GLU A 17 -6.97 -6.40 2.54
N PRO A 18 -7.90 -5.84 1.75
CA PRO A 18 -7.71 -4.59 1.06
C PRO A 18 -7.63 -3.42 2.04
N ILE A 19 -6.83 -2.41 1.71
CA ILE A 19 -6.75 -1.14 2.45
C ILE A 19 -7.47 -0.03 1.70
N MET A 20 -7.98 0.96 2.44
CA MET A 20 -8.64 2.13 1.88
C MET A 20 -7.79 3.37 2.14
N VAL A 21 -7.29 3.99 1.08
CA VAL A 21 -6.46 5.20 1.14
C VAL A 21 -7.06 6.25 0.22
N ASN A 22 -7.36 7.45 0.74
CA ASN A 22 -7.99 8.54 -0.02
C ASN A 22 -9.25 8.12 -0.78
N GLY A 23 -10.10 7.30 -0.17
CA GLY A 23 -11.35 6.80 -0.76
C GLY A 23 -11.17 5.74 -1.85
N ARG A 24 -9.95 5.25 -2.06
CA ARG A 24 -9.63 4.21 -3.05
C ARG A 24 -9.21 2.92 -2.37
N ARG A 25 -9.62 1.81 -2.98
CA ARG A 25 -9.33 0.46 -2.49
C ARG A 25 -8.04 -0.04 -3.12
N TYR A 26 -7.10 -0.49 -2.30
CA TYR A 26 -5.85 -1.08 -2.74
C TYR A 26 -5.72 -2.49 -2.20
N VAL A 27 -5.22 -3.41 -3.03
CA VAL A 27 -5.04 -4.83 -2.69
C VAL A 27 -3.57 -5.21 -2.73
N ARG A 28 -3.18 -6.16 -1.89
CA ARG A 28 -1.80 -6.67 -1.87
C ARG A 28 -1.42 -7.19 -3.25
N TYR A 29 -0.28 -6.72 -3.76
CA TYR A 29 0.20 -7.05 -5.09
C TYR A 29 1.67 -7.47 -5.03
N GLY A 30 2.00 -8.56 -5.72
CA GLY A 30 3.38 -9.04 -5.86
C GLY A 30 4.07 -9.42 -4.53
N LEU A 31 5.39 -9.57 -4.63
CA LEU A 31 6.26 -9.86 -3.49
C LEU A 31 6.69 -8.56 -2.79
N PRO A 32 7.03 -8.61 -1.48
CA PRO A 32 7.70 -7.51 -0.80
C PRO A 32 8.97 -7.08 -1.56
N ARG A 33 9.23 -5.78 -1.60
CA ARG A 33 10.39 -5.18 -2.24
C ARG A 33 11.17 -4.37 -1.22
N VAL A 34 12.49 -4.39 -1.33
CA VAL A 34 13.34 -3.48 -0.56
C VAL A 34 13.52 -2.22 -1.38
N LEU A 35 13.10 -1.08 -0.84
CA LEU A 35 13.19 0.23 -1.50
C LEU A 35 14.01 1.18 -0.64
N GLY A 36 14.89 1.95 -1.27
CA GLY A 36 15.66 3.00 -0.61
C GLY A 36 14.76 4.13 -0.11
N VAL A 37 15.19 4.81 0.96
CA VAL A 37 14.47 5.95 1.56
C VAL A 37 14.25 7.13 0.60
N ASN A 38 15.05 7.22 -0.47
CA ASN A 38 14.91 8.25 -1.51
C ASN A 38 14.00 7.82 -2.67
N GLU A 39 13.65 6.53 -2.76
CA GLU A 39 12.79 5.98 -3.82
C GLU A 39 11.31 6.10 -3.47
N VAL A 40 10.99 6.35 -2.20
CA VAL A 40 9.63 6.44 -1.72
C VAL A 40 9.39 7.69 -0.90
N THR A 41 8.19 8.25 -1.00
CA THR A 41 7.74 9.37 -0.17
C THR A 41 6.48 9.01 0.59
N ARG A 42 6.37 9.48 1.83
CA ARG A 42 5.19 9.23 2.66
C ARG A 42 4.03 10.06 2.11
N THR A 43 2.90 9.42 1.82
CA THR A 43 1.70 10.10 1.30
C THR A 43 0.55 10.10 2.31
N ALA A 44 0.41 9.04 3.10
CA ALA A 44 -0.72 8.86 4.00
C ALA A 44 -0.36 7.97 5.20
N GLU A 45 -1.36 7.64 6.00
CA GLU A 45 -1.28 6.66 7.08
C GLU A 45 -2.57 5.83 7.08
N TYR A 46 -2.43 4.51 7.24
CA TYR A 46 -3.55 3.59 7.36
C TYR A 46 -3.42 2.80 8.66
N GLN A 47 -4.34 3.04 9.59
CA GLN A 47 -4.40 2.37 10.90
C GLN A 47 -3.06 2.40 11.66
N GLY A 48 -2.35 3.55 11.65
CA GLY A 48 -1.06 3.72 12.32
C GLY A 48 0.15 3.17 11.55
N VAL A 49 -0.05 2.65 10.32
CA VAL A 49 1.02 2.25 9.41
C VAL A 49 1.20 3.33 8.33
N PRO A 50 2.39 3.94 8.18
CA PRO A 50 2.63 4.94 7.16
C PRO A 50 2.54 4.30 5.77
N VAL A 51 1.92 5.03 4.85
CA VAL A 51 1.72 4.62 3.46
C VAL A 51 2.65 5.46 2.60
N PHE A 52 3.40 4.79 1.73
CA PHE A 52 4.35 5.43 0.83
C PHE A 52 3.96 5.24 -0.64
N VAL A 53 4.52 6.09 -1.50
CA VAL A 53 4.41 6.04 -2.96
C VAL A 53 5.80 6.25 -3.55
N GLU A 54 5.99 5.99 -4.85
CA GLU A 54 7.26 6.34 -5.50
C GLU A 54 7.57 7.83 -5.36
N ALA A 55 8.84 8.13 -5.14
CA ALA A 55 9.31 9.50 -5.06
C ALA A 55 9.01 10.24 -6.37
N GLY A 56 8.37 11.40 -6.27
CA GLY A 56 7.94 12.18 -7.42
C GLY A 56 6.64 11.73 -8.06
N ALA A 57 5.92 10.74 -7.50
CA ALA A 57 4.59 10.38 -7.97
C ALA A 57 3.64 11.59 -7.92
N GLN A 58 2.98 11.88 -9.05
CA GLN A 58 2.00 12.95 -9.18
C GLN A 58 0.60 12.36 -9.40
N GLY A 59 -0.42 13.04 -8.87
CA GLY A 59 -1.80 12.59 -9.00
C GLY A 59 -2.12 11.40 -8.10
N THR A 60 -2.89 10.44 -8.61
CA THR A 60 -3.25 9.26 -7.81
C THR A 60 -2.23 8.14 -8.01
N PRO A 61 -1.59 7.65 -6.94
CA PRO A 61 -0.70 6.50 -7.04
C PRO A 61 -1.48 5.23 -7.43
N GLU A 62 -0.98 4.54 -8.45
CA GLU A 62 -1.45 3.21 -8.84
C GLU A 62 -0.92 2.13 -7.88
N VAL A 63 0.25 2.37 -7.27
CA VAL A 63 0.89 1.47 -6.32
C VAL A 63 1.24 2.23 -5.05
N LEU A 64 0.86 1.64 -3.92
CA LEU A 64 1.26 2.05 -2.58
C LEU A 64 2.30 1.08 -2.05
N TYR A 65 3.24 1.59 -1.27
CA TYR A 65 4.25 0.82 -0.58
C TYR A 65 4.01 0.89 0.92
N ILE A 66 3.78 -0.27 1.51
CA ILE A 66 3.45 -0.42 2.92
C ILE A 66 4.63 -1.07 3.63
N PRO A 67 5.26 -0.41 4.63
CA PRO A 67 6.38 -0.99 5.35
C PRO A 67 5.90 -2.21 6.14
N VAL A 68 6.56 -3.35 5.93
CA VAL A 68 6.18 -4.60 6.61
C VAL A 68 7.04 -4.86 7.84
N ARG A 69 8.32 -4.50 7.80
CA ARG A 69 9.27 -4.67 8.91
C ARG A 69 10.39 -3.63 8.83
N PRO A 70 11.12 -3.39 9.94
CA PRO A 70 12.36 -2.62 9.90
C PRO A 70 13.34 -3.24 8.89
N GLY A 71 14.04 -2.38 8.13
CA GLY A 71 14.93 -2.81 7.03
C GLY A 71 14.45 -2.41 5.63
N CYS A 72 13.59 -1.40 5.51
CA CYS A 72 13.12 -0.86 4.22
C CYS A 72 12.42 -1.87 3.32
N GLU A 73 11.79 -2.89 3.92
CA GLU A 73 10.97 -3.84 3.18
C GLU A 73 9.52 -3.36 3.14
N PHE A 74 9.00 -3.24 1.92
CA PHE A 74 7.68 -2.74 1.64
C PHE A 74 6.87 -3.77 0.86
N GLN A 75 5.63 -4.00 1.27
CA GLN A 75 4.66 -4.72 0.47
C GLN A 75 3.98 -3.75 -0.51
N PRO A 76 4.01 -4.04 -1.82
CA PRO A 76 3.21 -3.30 -2.79
C PRO A 76 1.73 -3.59 -2.61
N TYR A 77 0.93 -2.54 -2.74
CA TYR A 77 -0.53 -2.57 -2.78
C TYR A 77 -0.97 -1.83 -4.04
N GLN A 78 -1.60 -2.54 -4.97
CA GLN A 78 -2.05 -1.95 -6.22
C GLN A 78 -3.49 -1.44 -6.08
N LEU A 79 -3.78 -0.32 -6.74
CA LEU A 79 -5.12 0.21 -6.85
C LEU A 79 -6.01 -0.87 -7.46
N GLU A 80 -7.03 -1.29 -6.71
CA GLU A 80 -8.09 -2.13 -7.23
C GLU A 80 -8.94 -1.25 -8.14
N VAL A 81 -8.53 -1.15 -9.40
CA VAL A 81 -9.40 -0.61 -10.44
C VAL A 81 -10.53 -1.62 -10.53
N LYS A 82 -11.66 -1.34 -9.86
CA LYS A 82 -12.91 -1.98 -10.26
C LYS A 82 -12.98 -1.74 -11.75
N ALA A 83 -12.87 -2.79 -12.56
CA ALA A 83 -13.12 -2.70 -13.98
C ALA A 83 -14.46 -1.97 -14.09
N GLY A 84 -14.41 -0.69 -14.48
CA GLY A 84 -15.59 0.09 -14.73
C GLY A 84 -16.41 -0.76 -15.68
N GLY A 85 -17.62 -1.14 -15.25
CA GLY A 85 -18.35 -2.23 -15.87
C GLY A 85 -18.25 -2.18 -17.38
N VAL A 86 -17.80 -3.28 -17.98
CA VAL A 86 -18.27 -3.64 -19.30
C VAL A 86 -19.78 -3.88 -19.14
N ARG A 87 -20.57 -2.80 -19.15
CA ARG A 87 -21.98 -2.88 -19.51
C ARG A 87 -21.97 -3.15 -21.01
N GLY A 88 -21.76 -4.41 -21.34
CA GLY A 88 -22.24 -4.96 -22.58
C GLY A 88 -23.76 -4.88 -22.60
N GLU A 89 -24.24 -4.78 -23.84
CA GLU A 89 -25.63 -4.88 -24.31
C GLU A 89 -26.47 -3.59 -24.29
#